data_AF-A0A7J0AFV0-F1
#
_entry.id   AF-A0A7J0AFV0-F1
#
_cell.length_a   1.000
_cell.length_b   1.000
_cell.length_c   1.000
_cell.angle_alpha   90.00
_cell.angle_beta   90.00
_cell.angle_gamma   90.00
#
_symmetry.space_group_name_H-M   'P 1'
#
loop_
_entity.id
_entity.type
_entity.pdbx_description
1 polymer ?
#
loop_
_entity_poly.entity_id
_entity_poly.type
_entity_poly.pdbx_seq_one_letter_code
_entity_poly.pdbx_strand_id
1 'polypeptide(L)'
;MSDMMRCGFESGHAAAMITAIWCAAFLTGCNSSGCLDNRNSLPLAGFYDASTGDAVSVSGLSIGGVGAPGDSLLADAGENIHSIYLPFRSTQDETTFVFSTKAKTNVAEEPDDMVLSDYVTFRYESIPYFASADCGAMYRYMILAVDHTSLFIDSVGIIDSLITNTDMERIKIYLRHDPTTDEE
;
A
#
# COMPACT_ATOMS: atom_id res chain seq x y z
N MET A 1 61.08 49.70 59.67
CA MET A 1 59.75 50.18 60.06
C MET A 1 58.78 49.07 59.71
N SER A 2 58.32 48.38 60.76
CA SER A 2 57.18 47.46 60.87
C SER A 2 57.03 46.31 59.86
N ASP A 3 57.19 45.08 60.38
CA ASP A 3 56.15 44.03 60.45
C ASP A 3 54.75 44.46 60.00
N MET A 4 53.84 43.64 59.48
CA MET A 4 53.74 42.22 59.17
C MET A 4 52.26 42.08 58.76
N MET A 5 51.93 41.43 57.65
CA MET A 5 50.73 40.57 57.65
C MET A 5 50.77 39.58 56.49
N ARG A 6 51.12 38.34 56.84
CA ARG A 6 50.80 37.13 56.09
C ARG A 6 49.50 36.55 56.66
N CYS A 7 48.57 36.20 55.78
CA CYS A 7 47.69 35.03 55.83
C CYS A 7 47.56 34.62 54.35
N GLY A 8 48.03 33.49 53.84
CA GLY A 8 48.05 32.15 54.40
C GLY A 8 46.84 31.40 53.86
N PHE A 9 47.04 30.56 52.84
CA PHE A 9 46.55 29.17 52.73
C PHE A 9 46.59 28.71 51.25
N GLU A 10 47.58 27.89 50.93
CA GLU A 10 47.60 27.01 49.75
C GLU A 10 46.60 25.86 49.95
N SER A 11 45.89 25.50 48.88
CA SER A 11 45.43 24.13 48.66
C SER A 11 45.06 24.03 47.20
N GLY A 12 45.85 23.24 46.46
CA GLY A 12 45.64 23.02 45.03
C GLY A 12 44.29 22.37 44.74
N HIS A 13 43.96 22.28 43.45
CA HIS A 13 43.24 21.18 42.82
C HIS A 13 43.40 21.33 41.30
N ALA A 14 44.01 20.31 40.72
CA ALA A 14 43.70 19.69 39.44
C ALA A 14 43.28 20.59 38.26
N ALA A 15 44.18 20.64 37.28
CA ALA A 15 43.89 20.38 35.86
C ALA A 15 42.60 20.99 35.30
N ALA A 16 42.67 22.25 34.87
CA ALA A 16 41.62 22.88 34.10
C ALA A 16 42.10 23.22 32.68
N MET A 17 41.45 22.57 31.72
CA MET A 17 41.01 23.15 30.44
C MET A 17 42.04 23.49 29.36
N ILE A 18 42.62 22.50 28.68
CA ILE A 18 43.00 22.65 27.25
C ILE A 18 42.92 21.29 26.55
N THR A 19 41.74 20.88 26.08
CA THR A 19 41.52 19.95 24.94
C THR A 19 40.03 19.66 24.78
N ALA A 20 39.26 20.61 24.27
CA ALA A 20 37.84 20.41 23.98
C ALA A 20 37.43 21.07 22.66
N ILE A 21 38.24 20.92 21.61
CA ILE A 21 37.87 21.15 20.20
C ILE A 21 38.68 20.10 19.43
N TRP A 22 38.12 19.51 18.37
CA TRP A 22 38.60 18.34 17.59
C TRP A 22 37.98 17.00 17.97
N CYS A 23 36.68 16.83 17.72
CA CYS A 23 36.06 15.56 17.30
C CYS A 23 34.59 15.72 16.87
N ALA A 24 34.21 16.87 16.28
CA ALA A 24 32.83 17.16 15.88
C ALA A 24 32.63 17.12 14.35
N ALA A 25 33.21 16.14 13.66
CA ALA A 25 33.13 16.03 12.20
C ALA A 25 33.01 14.58 11.69
N PHE A 26 32.02 13.82 12.19
CA PHE A 26 31.62 12.53 11.60
C PHE A 26 30.11 12.25 11.72
N LEU A 27 29.25 13.27 11.63
CA LEU A 27 27.79 13.08 11.61
C LEU A 27 27.13 13.25 10.24
N THR A 28 27.92 13.25 9.16
CA THR A 28 27.35 13.21 7.80
C THR A 28 27.27 11.77 7.32
N GLY A 29 26.07 11.18 7.38
CA GLY A 29 25.81 9.92 6.67
C GLY A 29 24.68 9.02 7.15
N CYS A 30 23.70 9.47 7.93
CA CYS A 30 22.45 8.73 8.10
C CYS A 30 21.32 9.46 7.36
N ASN A 31 21.33 9.42 6.03
CA ASN A 31 20.12 9.71 5.26
C ASN A 31 19.23 8.45 5.28
N SER A 32 18.48 8.23 6.36
CA SER A 32 17.51 7.12 6.43
C SER A 32 16.23 7.41 5.63
N SER A 33 16.20 8.45 4.80
CA SER A 33 15.08 8.80 3.93
C SER A 33 15.06 7.98 2.62
N GLY A 34 16.05 7.10 2.40
CA GLY A 34 16.25 6.41 1.12
C GLY A 34 15.13 5.44 0.73
N CYS A 35 14.39 4.87 1.68
CA CYS A 35 13.29 3.93 1.42
C CYS A 35 11.99 4.34 2.12
N LEU A 36 11.55 5.60 1.93
CA LEU A 36 10.23 6.04 2.39
C LEU A 36 9.08 5.47 1.56
N ASP A 37 9.36 4.96 0.34
CA ASP A 37 8.35 4.38 -0.53
C ASP A 37 8.20 2.86 -0.35
N ASN A 38 7.03 2.34 -0.74
CA ASN A 38 6.72 0.91 -0.69
C ASN A 38 7.80 0.09 -1.39
N ARG A 39 8.37 -0.92 -0.71
CA ARG A 39 9.42 -1.78 -1.31
C ARG A 39 8.87 -2.70 -2.40
N ASN A 40 7.56 -2.76 -2.57
CA ASN A 40 6.90 -3.52 -3.61
C ASN A 40 6.00 -2.61 -4.45
N SER A 41 6.03 -2.79 -5.78
CA SER A 41 5.09 -2.11 -6.66
C SER A 41 3.74 -2.82 -6.54
N LEU A 42 2.81 -2.22 -5.79
CA LEU A 42 1.48 -2.77 -5.57
C LEU A 42 0.44 -1.90 -6.31
N PRO A 43 -0.25 -2.44 -7.32
CA PRO A 43 -1.36 -1.74 -7.95
C PRO A 43 -2.44 -1.41 -6.91
N LEU A 44 -2.84 -0.14 -6.83
CA LEU A 44 -3.98 0.30 -6.03
C LEU A 44 -5.21 0.44 -6.94
N ALA A 45 -6.29 -0.26 -6.57
CA ALA A 45 -7.58 -0.23 -7.24
C ALA A 45 -8.62 0.50 -6.39
N GLY A 46 -9.33 1.46 -6.98
CA GLY A 46 -10.49 2.12 -6.36
C GLY A 46 -11.81 1.59 -6.89
N PHE A 47 -12.87 1.71 -6.10
CA PHE A 47 -14.23 1.31 -6.48
C PHE A 47 -15.08 2.50 -6.91
N TYR A 48 -15.85 2.32 -7.97
CA TYR A 48 -16.65 3.36 -8.59
C TYR A 48 -18.03 2.84 -8.99
N ASP A 49 -19.05 3.69 -8.95
CA ASP A 49 -20.36 3.38 -9.52
C ASP A 49 -20.30 3.47 -11.05
N ALA A 50 -20.76 2.43 -11.76
CA ALA A 50 -20.71 2.39 -13.22
C ALA A 50 -21.67 3.39 -13.90
N SER A 51 -22.74 3.80 -13.23
CA SER A 51 -23.76 4.70 -13.77
C SER A 51 -23.39 6.18 -13.61
N THR A 52 -22.85 6.56 -12.44
CA THR A 52 -22.47 7.96 -12.16
C THR A 52 -20.99 8.23 -12.39
N GLY A 53 -20.14 7.21 -12.25
CA GLY A 53 -18.68 7.35 -12.28
C GLY A 53 -18.08 7.87 -10.97
N ASP A 54 -18.89 8.01 -9.91
CA ASP A 54 -18.44 8.49 -8.61
C ASP A 54 -17.72 7.39 -7.83
N ALA A 55 -16.76 7.79 -6.99
CA ALA A 55 -16.09 6.87 -6.09
C ALA A 55 -17.06 6.39 -5.00
N VAL A 56 -17.05 5.08 -4.72
CA VAL A 56 -17.95 4.46 -3.73
C VAL A 56 -17.17 3.69 -2.66
N SER A 57 -17.77 3.58 -1.47
CA SER A 57 -17.35 2.57 -0.48
C SER A 57 -18.20 1.35 -0.69
N VAL A 58 -17.60 0.17 -0.69
CA VAL A 58 -18.32 -1.10 -0.84
C VAL A 58 -18.30 -1.85 0.48
N SER A 59 -19.46 -2.38 0.88
CA SER A 59 -19.60 -3.29 2.02
C SER A 59 -20.05 -4.66 1.51
N GLY A 60 -19.69 -5.75 2.20
CA GLY A 60 -20.08 -7.10 1.78
C GLY A 60 -19.25 -7.69 0.64
N LEU A 61 -18.16 -7.03 0.22
CA LEU A 61 -17.28 -7.48 -0.86
C LEU A 61 -16.06 -8.22 -0.29
N SER A 62 -15.93 -9.50 -0.64
CA SER A 62 -14.74 -10.30 -0.36
C SER A 62 -13.84 -10.35 -1.59
N ILE A 63 -12.53 -10.13 -1.42
CA ILE A 63 -11.57 -10.10 -2.52
C ILE A 63 -10.42 -11.04 -2.22
N GLY A 64 -10.07 -11.92 -3.16
CA GLY A 64 -8.98 -12.87 -2.99
C GLY A 64 -8.15 -13.09 -4.25
N GLY A 65 -6.91 -13.54 -4.08
CA GLY A 65 -6.03 -13.93 -5.18
C GLY A 65 -6.24 -15.39 -5.60
N VAL A 66 -6.57 -15.64 -6.87
CA VAL A 66 -6.75 -17.00 -7.40
C VAL A 66 -5.40 -17.72 -7.50
N GLY A 67 -5.31 -18.92 -6.95
CA GLY A 67 -4.08 -19.72 -6.94
C GLY A 67 -2.93 -19.04 -6.17
N ALA A 68 -3.24 -18.13 -5.25
CA ALA A 68 -2.24 -17.50 -4.40
C ALA A 68 -1.80 -18.48 -3.30
N PRO A 69 -0.49 -18.58 -3.01
CA PRO A 69 -0.03 -19.46 -1.95
C PRO A 69 -0.57 -19.01 -0.60
N GLY A 70 -1.25 -19.90 0.12
CA GLY A 70 -1.67 -19.67 1.50
C GLY A 70 -3.02 -18.99 1.72
N ASP A 71 -3.94 -19.05 0.75
CA ASP A 71 -5.30 -18.47 0.85
C ASP A 71 -5.27 -16.95 1.08
N SER A 72 -5.02 -16.20 0.00
CA SER A 72 -4.81 -14.75 0.06
C SER A 72 -6.13 -14.00 -0.02
N LEU A 73 -6.91 -14.03 1.07
CA LEU A 73 -7.97 -13.05 1.31
C LEU A 73 -7.32 -11.67 1.47
N LEU A 74 -7.67 -10.74 0.59
CA LEU A 74 -7.16 -9.37 0.55
C LEU A 74 -8.10 -8.40 1.27
N ALA A 75 -9.40 -8.64 1.18
CA ALA A 75 -10.42 -7.93 1.92
C ALA A 75 -11.55 -8.90 2.30
N ASP A 76 -12.09 -8.71 3.50
CA ASP A 76 -13.21 -9.48 4.02
C ASP A 76 -14.53 -8.74 3.82
N ALA A 77 -15.62 -9.50 3.66
CA ALA A 77 -16.96 -8.95 3.44
C ALA A 77 -17.47 -8.07 4.61
N GLY A 78 -16.88 -8.16 5.80
CA GLY A 78 -17.20 -7.29 6.95
C GLY A 78 -16.62 -5.87 6.87
N GLU A 79 -15.73 -5.58 5.93
CA GLU A 79 -15.05 -4.29 5.82
C GLU A 79 -15.74 -3.34 4.83
N ASN A 80 -15.72 -2.04 5.15
CA ASN A 80 -16.08 -0.98 4.21
C ASN A 80 -14.82 -0.52 3.49
N ILE A 81 -14.70 -0.82 2.20
CA ILE A 81 -13.48 -0.59 1.42
C ILE A 81 -13.72 0.44 0.32
N HIS A 82 -12.86 1.46 0.28
CA HIS A 82 -12.83 2.46 -0.80
C HIS A 82 -11.82 2.09 -1.91
N SER A 83 -10.75 1.41 -1.52
CA SER A 83 -9.67 1.00 -2.40
C SER A 83 -8.92 -0.20 -1.83
N ILE A 84 -8.28 -0.98 -2.69
CA ILE A 84 -7.53 -2.17 -2.30
C ILE A 84 -6.26 -2.33 -3.12
N TYR A 85 -5.18 -2.80 -2.49
CA TYR A 85 -3.99 -3.23 -3.22
C TYR A 85 -4.20 -4.62 -3.82
N LEU A 86 -3.83 -4.79 -5.09
CA LEU A 86 -3.94 -6.04 -5.83
C LEU A 86 -2.54 -6.58 -6.18
N PRO A 87 -1.90 -7.38 -5.31
CA PRO A 87 -0.49 -7.73 -5.46
C PRO A 87 -0.24 -8.61 -6.69
N PHE A 88 0.51 -8.08 -7.66
CA PHE A 88 1.01 -8.85 -8.79
C PHE A 88 2.18 -9.75 -8.38
N ARG A 89 2.42 -10.80 -9.15
CA ARG A 89 3.43 -11.83 -8.91
C ARG A 89 4.55 -11.69 -9.91
N SER A 90 5.75 -11.34 -9.44
CA SER A 90 6.93 -11.15 -10.29
C SER A 90 7.39 -12.38 -11.09
N THR A 91 6.93 -13.58 -10.71
CA THR A 91 7.25 -14.83 -11.39
C THR A 91 6.18 -15.29 -12.38
N GLN A 92 5.12 -14.49 -12.56
CA GLN A 92 4.03 -14.76 -13.50
C GLN A 92 3.87 -13.58 -14.45
N ASP A 93 3.27 -13.83 -15.60
CA ASP A 93 2.84 -12.85 -16.60
C ASP A 93 1.35 -12.49 -16.46
N GLU A 94 0.65 -13.16 -15.53
CA GLU A 94 -0.76 -12.96 -15.26
C GLU A 94 -1.08 -13.12 -13.78
N THR A 95 -2.08 -12.39 -13.29
CA THR A 95 -2.67 -12.63 -11.96
C THR A 95 -4.17 -12.40 -12.01
N THR A 96 -4.91 -13.34 -11.44
CA THR A 96 -6.37 -13.28 -11.35
C THR A 96 -6.81 -13.05 -9.92
N PHE A 97 -7.75 -12.14 -9.73
CA PHE A 97 -8.43 -11.87 -8.47
C PHE A 97 -9.90 -12.25 -8.59
N VAL A 98 -10.46 -12.80 -7.51
CA VAL A 98 -11.90 -13.06 -7.39
C VAL A 98 -12.51 -12.02 -6.47
N PHE A 99 -13.61 -11.44 -6.91
CA PHE A 99 -14.44 -10.49 -6.19
C PHE A 99 -15.77 -11.18 -5.93
N SER A 100 -16.13 -11.38 -4.67
CA SER A 100 -17.31 -12.12 -4.27
C SER A 100 -18.23 -11.28 -3.40
N THR A 101 -19.51 -11.27 -3.72
CA THR A 101 -20.56 -10.60 -2.93
C THR A 101 -21.77 -11.52 -2.80
N LYS A 102 -22.60 -11.28 -1.79
CA LYS A 102 -23.87 -12.00 -1.64
C LYS A 102 -24.88 -11.47 -2.65
N ALA A 103 -25.60 -12.37 -3.32
CA ALA A 103 -26.75 -12.00 -4.13
C ALA A 103 -27.88 -11.49 -3.23
N LYS A 104 -28.31 -10.25 -3.45
CA LYS A 104 -29.55 -9.73 -2.88
C LYS A 104 -30.70 -10.14 -3.80
N THR A 105 -31.38 -11.24 -3.48
CA THR A 105 -32.62 -11.60 -4.18
C THR A 105 -33.79 -10.86 -3.51
N ASN A 106 -34.50 -10.00 -4.25
CA ASN A 106 -35.69 -9.26 -3.78
C ASN A 106 -36.93 -10.14 -3.53
N VAL A 107 -36.74 -11.44 -3.41
CA VAL A 107 -37.79 -12.42 -3.14
C VAL A 107 -37.55 -12.91 -1.72
N ALA A 108 -38.48 -12.59 -0.83
CA ALA A 108 -38.42 -12.87 0.62
C ALA A 108 -38.28 -14.37 1.00
N GLU A 109 -38.14 -15.27 0.03
CA GLU A 109 -38.11 -16.72 0.22
C GLU A 109 -36.89 -17.41 -0.41
N GLU A 110 -35.97 -16.69 -1.06
CA GLU A 110 -34.69 -17.28 -1.50
C GLU A 110 -33.62 -17.16 -0.41
N PRO A 111 -32.80 -18.20 -0.18
CA PRO A 111 -31.76 -18.16 0.83
C PRO A 111 -30.72 -17.08 0.51
N ASP A 112 -30.41 -16.22 1.49
CA ASP A 112 -29.36 -15.16 1.50
C ASP A 112 -27.91 -15.70 1.41
N ASP A 113 -27.76 -16.87 0.79
CA ASP A 113 -26.56 -17.70 0.75
C ASP A 113 -25.97 -17.83 -0.66
N MET A 114 -26.64 -17.32 -1.70
CA MET A 114 -26.06 -17.31 -3.05
C MET A 114 -24.94 -16.27 -3.13
N VAL A 115 -23.74 -16.71 -3.50
CA VAL A 115 -22.57 -15.84 -3.72
C VAL A 115 -22.39 -15.60 -5.21
N LEU A 116 -22.33 -14.34 -5.61
CA LEU A 116 -21.92 -13.91 -6.94
C LEU A 116 -20.42 -13.65 -6.93
N SER A 117 -19.70 -14.19 -7.92
CA SER A 117 -18.26 -14.02 -8.04
C SER A 117 -17.87 -13.54 -9.42
N ASP A 118 -17.18 -12.40 -9.49
CA ASP A 118 -16.49 -11.95 -10.68
C ASP A 118 -14.98 -12.16 -10.58
N TYR A 119 -14.37 -12.49 -11.71
CA TYR A 119 -12.93 -12.66 -11.84
C TYR A 119 -12.37 -11.50 -12.63
N VAL A 120 -11.28 -10.89 -12.15
CA VAL A 120 -10.51 -9.89 -12.89
C VAL A 120 -9.09 -10.41 -13.07
N THR A 121 -8.68 -10.51 -14.32
CA THR A 121 -7.41 -11.08 -14.73
C THR A 121 -6.55 -10.01 -15.39
N PHE A 122 -5.40 -9.72 -14.78
CA PHE A 122 -4.42 -8.77 -15.31
C PHE A 122 -3.27 -9.53 -15.97
N ARG A 123 -2.98 -9.22 -17.23
CA ARG A 123 -1.75 -9.64 -17.92
C ARG A 123 -0.74 -8.49 -17.91
N TYR A 124 0.50 -8.78 -17.58
CA TYR A 124 1.53 -7.77 -17.39
C TYR A 124 2.95 -8.28 -17.63
N GLU A 125 3.88 -7.35 -17.86
CA GLU A 125 5.32 -7.61 -17.86
C GLU A 125 5.94 -7.21 -16.53
N SER A 126 6.76 -8.10 -15.96
CA SER A 126 7.57 -7.83 -14.77
C SER A 126 8.93 -7.25 -15.16
N ILE A 127 9.14 -5.96 -14.90
CA ILE A 127 10.33 -5.21 -15.29
C ILE A 127 11.24 -5.02 -14.08
N PRO A 128 12.44 -5.63 -14.04
CA PRO A 128 13.37 -5.40 -12.93
C PRO A 128 13.87 -3.95 -12.96
N TYR A 129 13.88 -3.33 -11.79
CA TYR A 129 14.27 -1.94 -11.59
C TYR A 129 15.19 -1.83 -10.38
N PHE A 130 16.39 -1.30 -10.59
CA PHE A 130 17.31 -0.99 -9.49
C PHE A 130 16.98 0.39 -8.94
N ALA A 131 16.54 0.44 -7.68
CA ALA A 131 16.11 1.67 -7.03
C ALA A 131 17.30 2.51 -6.57
N SER A 132 18.15 1.90 -5.74
CA SER A 132 19.33 2.49 -5.14
C SER A 132 20.13 1.39 -4.44
N ALA A 133 21.35 1.71 -4.00
CA ALA A 133 22.14 0.80 -3.16
C ALA A 133 21.42 0.44 -1.85
N ASP A 134 20.62 1.37 -1.31
CA ASP A 134 19.95 1.21 -0.02
C ASP A 134 18.64 0.41 -0.12
N CYS A 135 17.90 0.52 -1.24
CA CYS A 135 16.60 -0.15 -1.41
C CYS A 135 16.66 -1.38 -2.33
N GLY A 136 17.78 -1.57 -3.05
CA GLY A 136 18.02 -2.76 -3.86
C GLY A 136 17.23 -2.80 -5.18
N ALA A 137 17.11 -4.00 -5.72
CA ALA A 137 16.31 -4.27 -6.92
C ALA A 137 14.86 -4.59 -6.55
N MET A 138 13.93 -4.01 -7.30
CA MET A 138 12.49 -4.23 -7.19
C MET A 138 11.91 -4.54 -8.58
N TYR A 139 10.63 -4.91 -8.65
CA TYR A 139 9.91 -5.02 -9.92
C TYR A 139 8.96 -3.85 -10.11
N ARG A 140 8.86 -3.37 -11.34
CA ARG A 140 7.73 -2.59 -11.84
C ARG A 140 6.87 -3.50 -12.71
N TYR A 141 5.59 -3.21 -12.82
CA TYR A 141 4.69 -4.00 -13.66
C TYR A 141 4.11 -3.11 -14.75
N MET A 142 4.14 -3.58 -16.00
CA MET A 142 3.46 -2.92 -17.10
C MET A 142 2.23 -3.73 -17.48
N ILE A 143 1.04 -3.21 -17.18
CA ILE A 143 -0.23 -3.84 -17.54
C ILE A 143 -0.36 -3.82 -19.06
N LEU A 144 -0.50 -5.00 -19.65
CA LEU A 144 -0.69 -5.20 -21.08
C LEU A 144 -2.18 -5.34 -21.42
N ALA A 145 -2.92 -6.03 -20.57
CA ALA A 145 -4.34 -6.28 -20.77
C ALA A 145 -5.05 -6.56 -19.43
N VAL A 146 -6.35 -6.33 -19.43
CA VAL A 146 -7.25 -6.74 -18.36
C VAL A 146 -8.47 -7.42 -18.98
N ASP A 147 -8.85 -8.58 -18.43
CA ASP A 147 -10.11 -9.25 -18.73
C ASP A 147 -10.92 -9.39 -17.44
N HIS A 148 -12.24 -9.43 -17.56
CA HIS A 148 -13.09 -9.70 -16.42
C HIS A 148 -14.35 -10.47 -16.82
N THR A 149 -14.96 -11.14 -15.85
CA THR A 149 -16.38 -11.50 -15.93
C THR A 149 -17.25 -10.30 -15.52
N SER A 150 -18.55 -10.35 -15.81
CA SER A 150 -19.44 -9.20 -15.63
C SER A 150 -20.78 -9.58 -15.04
N LEU A 151 -20.77 -10.20 -13.86
CA LEU A 151 -21.97 -10.41 -13.06
C LEU A 151 -22.39 -9.09 -12.39
N PHE A 152 -21.52 -8.54 -11.54
CA PHE A 152 -21.73 -7.26 -10.83
C PHE A 152 -20.63 -6.23 -11.12
N ILE A 153 -19.46 -6.66 -11.61
CA ILE A 153 -18.46 -5.76 -12.20
C ILE A 153 -18.93 -5.37 -13.60
N ASP A 154 -19.06 -4.06 -13.84
CA ASP A 154 -19.42 -3.55 -15.16
C ASP A 154 -18.20 -3.47 -16.08
N SER A 155 -17.14 -2.82 -15.59
CA SER A 155 -15.91 -2.60 -16.35
C SER A 155 -14.72 -2.34 -15.44
N VAL A 156 -13.51 -2.52 -15.99
CA VAL A 156 -12.25 -2.19 -15.31
C VAL A 156 -11.47 -1.19 -16.14
N GLY A 157 -11.18 -0.03 -15.55
CA GLY A 157 -10.39 1.04 -16.14
C GLY A 157 -8.95 1.02 -15.66
N ILE A 158 -7.99 1.23 -16.58
CA ILE A 158 -6.58 1.41 -16.26
C ILE A 158 -6.22 2.89 -16.48
N ILE A 159 -5.89 3.61 -15.40
CA ILE A 159 -5.50 5.03 -15.44
C ILE A 159 -4.07 5.17 -15.97
N ASP A 160 -3.17 4.32 -15.45
CA ASP A 160 -1.78 4.24 -15.85
C ASP A 160 -1.36 2.77 -15.83
N SER A 161 -0.82 2.27 -16.95
CA SER A 161 -0.41 0.87 -17.07
C SER A 161 0.90 0.58 -16.35
N LEU A 162 1.71 1.60 -16.02
CA LEU A 162 2.99 1.40 -15.34
C LEU A 162 2.80 1.46 -13.82
N ILE A 163 2.81 0.29 -13.20
CA ILE A 163 2.78 0.14 -11.75
C ILE A 163 4.20 0.30 -11.19
N THR A 164 4.35 1.30 -10.32
CA THR A 164 5.58 1.58 -9.57
C THR A 164 5.34 1.41 -8.07
N ASN A 165 6.36 1.68 -7.27
CA ASN A 165 6.27 1.77 -5.82
C ASN A 165 5.53 3.02 -5.30
N THR A 166 5.10 3.91 -6.21
CA THR A 166 4.35 5.11 -5.85
C THR A 166 2.93 4.73 -5.48
N ASP A 167 2.52 5.11 -4.27
CA ASP A 167 1.17 4.92 -3.76
C ASP A 167 0.18 5.83 -4.50
N MET A 168 -0.41 5.29 -5.56
CA MET A 168 -1.29 6.00 -6.46
C MET A 168 -2.27 5.01 -7.06
N GLU A 169 -3.54 5.40 -7.06
CA GLU A 169 -4.59 4.66 -7.75
C GLU A 169 -4.30 4.61 -9.25
N ARG A 170 -4.24 3.40 -9.78
CA ARG A 170 -4.00 3.16 -11.21
C ARG A 170 -5.08 2.31 -11.87
N ILE A 171 -5.95 1.73 -11.06
CA ILE A 171 -7.02 0.84 -11.50
C ILE A 171 -8.34 1.36 -10.94
N LYS A 172 -9.37 1.39 -11.78
CA LYS A 172 -10.75 1.67 -11.39
C LYS A 172 -11.60 0.44 -11.65
N ILE A 173 -12.33 -0.01 -10.65
CA ILE A 173 -13.29 -1.11 -10.78
C ILE A 173 -14.68 -0.48 -10.71
N TYR A 174 -15.40 -0.52 -11.83
CA TYR A 174 -16.75 0.01 -11.93
C TYR A 174 -17.75 -1.08 -11.60
N LEU A 175 -18.54 -0.86 -10.56
CA LEU A 175 -19.55 -1.79 -10.09
C LEU A 175 -20.91 -1.36 -10.63
N ARG A 176 -21.71 -2.33 -11.07
CA ARG A 176 -23.12 -2.10 -11.34
C ARG A 176 -23.79 -1.86 -9.99
N HIS A 177 -24.53 -0.76 -9.91
CA HIS A 177 -25.29 -0.28 -8.76
C HIS A 177 -25.38 -1.24 -7.58
N ASP A 178 -24.79 -0.83 -6.46
CA ASP A 178 -24.82 -1.60 -5.23
C ASP A 178 -26.27 -1.68 -4.68
N PRO A 179 -26.86 -2.88 -4.50
CA PRO A 179 -28.14 -3.05 -3.81
C PRO A 179 -28.07 -2.67 -2.31
N THR A 180 -26.94 -2.18 -1.80
CA THR A 180 -26.80 -1.71 -0.41
C THR A 180 -27.11 -0.22 -0.21
N THR A 181 -27.55 0.50 -1.24
CA THR A 181 -28.11 1.86 -1.09
C THR A 181 -29.64 1.86 -0.96
N ASP A 182 -30.18 0.95 -0.13
CA ASP A 182 -31.50 1.14 0.47
C ASP A 182 -31.28 1.62 1.93
N GLU A 183 -30.75 2.83 2.09
CA GLU A 183 -31.02 3.61 3.30
C GLU A 183 -32.39 4.29 3.12
N GLU A 184 -33.45 3.63 3.58
CA GLU A 184 -34.70 4.29 4.02
C GLU A 184 -35.03 3.93 5.47
#